data_AF-A0A3P6PBT3-F1
#
_entry.id   AF-A0A3P6PBT3-F1
#
_cell.length_a   1.000
_cell.length_b   1.000
_cell.length_c   1.000
_cell.angle_alpha   90.00
_cell.angle_beta   90.00
_cell.angle_gamma   90.00
#
_symmetry.space_group_name_H-M   'P 1'
#
loop_
_entity.id
_entity.type
_entity.pdbx_description
1 polymer ?
#
loop_
_entity_poly.entity_id
_entity_poly.type
_entity_poly.pdbx_seq_one_letter_code
_entity_poly.pdbx_strand_id
1 'polypeptide(L)'
;MPGTDVYNYVFVHKTVNNSFPNWTGAMHGYEIKYLFGMSFSEKWLNEFSNYTYNETKTSLFVMKIWANFARVGDPSRHEFIPPMSSTWPKYEVNSRKYMEIGLDFKVKQHRRKEFCKFWNDELSTFVRDKVAQEGRPANACLSIEPYFNQHRKLFKFINATKDNDTETD
;
A
#
# COMPACT_ATOMS: atom_id res chain seq x y z
N MET A 1 8.31 -13.10 -7.00
CA MET A 1 9.77 -12.98 -7.17
C MET A 1 10.40 -13.24 -5.80
N PRO A 2 10.96 -14.43 -5.55
CA PRO A 2 11.69 -14.70 -4.32
C PRO A 2 12.90 -13.75 -4.20
N GLY A 3 13.16 -13.21 -3.01
CA GLY A 3 14.34 -12.38 -2.75
C GLY A 3 14.26 -10.90 -3.16
N THR A 4 13.07 -10.38 -3.50
CA THR A 4 12.89 -8.95 -3.80
C THR A 4 12.58 -8.16 -2.53
N ASP A 5 13.28 -7.06 -2.32
CA ASP A 5 12.95 -6.08 -1.28
C ASP A 5 11.66 -5.35 -1.66
N VAL A 6 10.65 -5.43 -0.79
CA VAL A 6 9.35 -4.79 -1.00
C VAL A 6 9.16 -3.70 0.06
N TYR A 7 8.58 -2.57 -0.34
CA TYR A 7 8.21 -1.49 0.57
C TYR A 7 6.72 -1.19 0.39
N ASN A 8 5.97 -1.16 1.49
CA ASN A 8 4.53 -0.94 1.47
C ASN A 8 4.17 0.40 2.12
N TYR A 9 3.20 1.12 1.56
CA TYR A 9 2.67 2.35 2.15
C TYR A 9 1.16 2.48 2.09
N VAL A 10 0.65 3.43 2.88
CA VAL A 10 -0.72 3.93 2.84
C VAL A 10 -0.68 5.44 2.91
N PHE A 11 -1.21 6.11 1.90
CA PHE A 11 -1.39 7.55 1.92
C PHE A 11 -2.73 7.88 2.60
N VAL A 12 -2.71 8.77 3.60
CA VAL A 12 -3.88 9.09 4.44
C VAL A 12 -4.21 10.58 4.48
N HIS A 13 -3.36 11.44 3.92
CA HIS A 13 -3.57 12.88 3.98
C HIS A 13 -4.57 13.38 2.93
N LYS A 14 -5.56 14.16 3.37
CA LYS A 14 -6.46 14.89 2.48
C LYS A 14 -5.95 16.33 2.35
N THR A 15 -5.75 16.80 1.12
CA THR A 15 -5.35 18.19 0.89
C THR A 15 -6.36 19.16 1.51
N VAL A 16 -5.89 20.14 2.28
CA VAL A 16 -6.74 21.07 3.05
C VAL A 16 -7.68 21.84 2.11
N ASN A 17 -7.14 22.36 1.01
CA ASN A 17 -7.90 23.16 0.04
C ASN A 17 -8.59 22.32 -1.06
N ASN A 18 -8.86 21.05 -0.79
CA ASN A 18 -9.59 20.19 -1.72
C ASN A 18 -11.11 20.41 -1.60
N SER A 19 -11.81 20.47 -2.73
CA SER A 19 -13.24 20.79 -2.82
C SER A 19 -14.18 19.71 -2.27
N PHE A 20 -13.72 18.47 -2.09
CA PHE A 20 -14.57 17.40 -1.57
C PHE A 20 -14.84 17.55 -0.05
N PRO A 21 -15.95 17.00 0.46
CA PRO A 21 -16.27 17.02 1.89
C PRO A 21 -15.19 16.41 2.80
N ASN A 22 -15.13 16.79 4.08
CA ASN A 22 -14.09 16.30 5.00
C ASN A 22 -14.14 14.80 5.29
N TRP A 23 -15.32 14.19 5.24
CA TRP A 23 -15.50 12.76 5.51
C TRP A 23 -14.88 11.84 4.45
N THR A 24 -14.52 12.35 3.27
CA THR A 24 -13.95 11.53 2.19
C THR A 24 -12.54 11.05 2.49
N GLY A 25 -11.81 11.74 3.39
CA GLY A 25 -10.39 11.48 3.62
C GLY A 25 -9.54 11.58 2.34
N ALA A 26 -8.47 10.80 2.29
CA ALA A 26 -7.64 10.64 1.09
C ALA A 26 -8.29 9.69 0.09
N MET A 27 -8.76 10.24 -1.04
CA MET A 27 -9.37 9.46 -2.11
C MET A 27 -8.31 8.88 -3.06
N HIS A 28 -8.75 8.01 -3.95
CA HIS A 28 -7.90 7.38 -4.96
C HIS A 28 -7.15 8.43 -5.80
N GLY A 29 -5.83 8.26 -5.94
CA GLY A 29 -4.96 9.10 -6.76
C GLY A 29 -4.55 10.43 -6.11
N TYR A 30 -4.92 10.68 -4.86
CA TYR A 30 -4.60 11.94 -4.19
C TYR A 30 -3.11 12.09 -3.88
N GLU A 31 -2.41 10.97 -3.71
CA GLU A 31 -0.97 10.92 -3.50
C GLU A 31 -0.18 11.40 -4.72
N ILE A 32 -0.75 11.27 -5.93
CA ILE A 32 -0.07 11.61 -7.20
C ILE A 32 0.39 13.07 -7.20
N LYS A 33 -0.42 13.98 -6.65
CA LYS A 33 -0.09 15.41 -6.60
C LYS A 33 1.12 15.71 -5.71
N TYR A 34 1.31 14.93 -4.65
CA TYR A 34 2.47 15.03 -3.75
C TYR A 34 3.69 14.37 -4.38
N LEU A 35 3.51 13.26 -5.11
CA LEU A 35 4.60 12.57 -5.80
C LEU A 35 5.22 13.42 -6.91
N PHE A 36 4.40 14.15 -7.67
CA PHE A 36 4.87 14.99 -8.77
C PHE A 36 5.13 16.44 -8.38
N GLY A 37 5.08 16.79 -7.09
CA GLY A 37 5.46 18.12 -6.65
C GLY A 37 4.52 19.24 -7.09
N MET A 38 3.21 18.98 -7.18
CA MET A 38 2.23 19.98 -7.68
C MET A 38 2.22 21.27 -6.83
N SER A 39 2.60 21.17 -5.55
CA SER A 39 2.80 22.31 -4.65
C SER A 39 3.90 23.30 -5.08
N PHE A 40 4.78 22.90 -6.00
CA PHE A 40 5.87 23.72 -6.55
C PHE A 40 5.54 24.26 -7.95
N SER A 41 4.39 23.89 -8.53
CA SER A 41 3.98 24.33 -9.86
C SER A 41 3.09 25.56 -9.79
N GLU A 42 3.60 26.71 -10.25
CA GLU A 42 2.85 27.97 -10.25
C GLU A 42 1.52 27.85 -11.02
N LYS A 43 1.55 27.22 -12.20
CA LYS A 43 0.34 26.97 -13.00
C LYS A 43 -0.70 26.19 -12.20
N TRP A 44 -0.28 25.15 -11.47
CA TRP A 44 -1.20 24.33 -10.69
C TRP A 44 -1.83 25.10 -9.53
N LEU A 45 -1.03 25.90 -8.83
CA LEU A 45 -1.49 26.73 -7.71
C LEU A 45 -2.54 27.75 -8.16
N ASN A 46 -2.37 28.31 -9.37
CA ASN A 46 -3.30 29.28 -9.93
C ASN A 46 -4.61 28.65 -10.46
N GLU A 47 -4.55 27.43 -11.01
CA GLU A 47 -5.70 26.81 -11.69
C GLU A 47 -6.52 25.84 -10.82
N PHE A 48 -5.91 25.18 -9.82
CA PHE A 48 -6.54 24.05 -9.14
C PHE A 48 -6.68 24.22 -7.62
N SER A 49 -5.57 24.17 -6.89
CA SER A 49 -5.61 24.12 -5.43
C SER A 49 -4.29 24.56 -4.83
N ASN A 50 -4.39 25.37 -3.77
CA ASN A 50 -3.26 25.73 -2.94
C ASN A 50 -2.90 24.62 -1.94
N TYR A 51 -1.65 24.67 -1.49
CA TYR A 51 -1.10 23.76 -0.49
C TYR A 51 -0.60 24.58 0.70
N THR A 52 -0.82 24.05 1.90
CA THR A 52 -0.21 24.55 3.12
C THR A 52 1.29 24.27 3.14
N TYR A 53 2.02 25.01 3.97
CA TYR A 53 3.46 24.80 4.15
C TYR A 53 3.83 23.34 4.52
N ASN A 54 3.04 22.70 5.39
CA ASN A 54 3.26 21.31 5.79
C ASN A 54 2.99 20.33 4.64
N GLU A 55 2.03 20.62 3.77
CA GLU A 55 1.77 19.82 2.57
C GLU A 55 2.90 19.95 1.55
N THR A 56 3.43 21.15 1.36
CA THR A 56 4.60 21.38 0.49
C THR A 56 5.84 20.65 1.03
N LYS A 57 6.06 20.65 2.34
CA LYS A 57 7.11 19.83 2.99
C LYS A 57 6.90 18.33 2.75
N THR A 58 5.66 17.86 2.92
CA THR A 58 5.30 16.45 2.70
C THR A 58 5.56 16.06 1.24
N SER A 59 5.17 16.91 0.29
CA SER A 59 5.40 16.75 -1.15
C SER A 59 6.90 16.62 -1.47
N LEU A 60 7.73 17.54 -0.97
CA LEU A 60 9.19 17.47 -1.13
C LEU A 60 9.76 16.17 -0.56
N PHE A 61 9.28 15.75 0.61
CA PHE A 61 9.75 14.54 1.24
C PHE A 61 9.37 13.30 0.42
N VAL A 62 8.10 13.19 0.00
CA VAL A 62 7.59 12.13 -0.90
C VAL A 62 8.44 12.06 -2.17
N MET A 63 8.68 13.19 -2.85
CA MET A 63 9.54 13.19 -4.04
C MET A 63 10.93 12.60 -3.77
N LYS A 64 11.56 12.96 -2.65
CA LYS A 64 12.89 12.48 -2.29
C LYS A 64 12.92 10.97 -2.01
N ILE A 65 11.99 10.45 -1.22
CA ILE A 65 11.96 9.01 -0.90
C ILE A 65 11.67 8.16 -2.15
N TRP A 66 10.83 8.64 -3.07
CA TRP A 66 10.59 7.97 -4.35
C TRP A 66 11.81 8.01 -5.27
N ALA A 67 12.49 9.16 -5.38
CA ALA A 67 13.73 9.28 -6.14
C ALA A 67 14.85 8.38 -5.58
N ASN A 68 14.92 8.25 -4.25
CA ASN A 68 15.83 7.35 -3.58
C ASN A 68 15.57 5.89 -3.91
N PHE A 69 14.32 5.46 -3.78
CA PHE A 69 13.92 4.10 -4.15
C PHE A 69 14.28 3.81 -5.62
N ALA A 70 13.99 4.74 -6.54
CA ALA A 70 14.32 4.59 -7.95
C ALA A 70 15.83 4.46 -8.22
N ARG A 71 16.67 5.16 -7.45
CA ARG A 71 18.13 5.15 -7.66
C ARG A 71 18.83 3.97 -6.98
N VAL A 72 18.44 3.62 -5.76
CA VAL A 72 19.21 2.68 -4.91
C VAL A 72 18.40 1.52 -4.35
N GLY A 73 17.08 1.47 -4.59
CA GLY A 73 16.19 0.42 -4.08
C GLY A 73 15.77 0.57 -2.61
N ASP A 74 16.28 1.57 -1.89
CA ASP A 74 15.91 1.85 -0.49
C ASP A 74 15.38 3.30 -0.35
N PRO A 75 14.09 3.49 0.00
CA PRO A 75 13.50 4.81 0.17
C PRO A 75 14.10 5.60 1.35
N SER A 76 14.68 4.93 2.36
CA SER A 76 15.18 5.55 3.60
C SER A 76 16.68 5.78 3.64
N ARG A 77 17.39 5.58 2.53
CA ARG A 77 18.83 5.84 2.46
C ARG A 77 19.17 7.31 2.76
N HIS A 78 19.85 7.53 3.89
CA HIS A 78 20.14 8.84 4.48
C HIS A 78 21.02 9.76 3.63
N GLU A 79 21.76 9.23 2.68
CA GLU A 79 22.69 9.98 1.82
C GLU A 79 22.00 11.13 1.04
N PHE A 80 20.67 11.10 0.94
CA PHE A 80 19.91 11.99 0.05
C PHE A 80 18.70 12.66 0.71
N ILE A 81 18.43 12.36 1.99
CA ILE A 81 17.25 12.87 2.71
C ILE A 81 17.68 13.24 4.12
N PRO A 82 17.22 14.39 4.66
CA PRO A 82 17.35 14.69 6.08
C PRO A 82 16.85 13.53 6.94
N PRO A 83 17.35 13.36 8.18
CA PRO A 83 16.91 12.29 9.07
C PRO A 83 15.38 12.27 9.14
N MET A 84 14.77 11.17 8.70
CA MET A 84 13.33 10.98 8.85
C MET A 84 13.02 10.79 10.33
N SER A 85 11.83 11.19 10.76
CA SER A 85 11.31 10.81 12.08
C SER A 85 11.16 9.29 12.24
N SER A 86 11.07 8.55 11.14
CA SER A 86 10.95 7.09 11.14
C SER A 86 11.52 6.47 9.86
N THR A 87 12.37 5.46 9.99
CA THR A 87 12.86 4.65 8.88
C THR A 87 11.70 3.85 8.26
N TRP A 88 11.64 3.82 6.93
CA TRP A 88 10.67 3.01 6.20
C TRP A 88 11.13 1.55 6.19
N PRO A 89 10.41 0.64 6.90
CA PRO A 89 10.84 -0.74 7.01
C PRO A 89 10.58 -1.50 5.70
N LYS A 90 11.45 -2.45 5.40
CA LYS A 90 11.16 -3.48 4.41
C LYS A 90 9.89 -4.23 4.81
N TYR A 91 9.08 -4.55 3.83
CA TYR A 91 7.86 -5.33 4.01
C TYR A 91 8.22 -6.80 4.17
N GLU A 92 7.80 -7.38 5.29
CA GLU A 92 7.90 -8.81 5.54
C GLU A 92 6.51 -9.40 5.72
N VAL A 93 6.33 -10.66 5.30
CA VAL A 93 5.03 -11.35 5.37
C VAL A 93 4.53 -11.53 6.80
N ASN A 94 5.46 -11.70 7.74
CA ASN A 94 5.17 -11.91 9.17
C ASN A 94 4.83 -10.59 9.87
N SER A 95 5.72 -9.59 9.76
CA SER A 95 5.54 -8.31 10.44
C SER A 95 4.48 -7.43 9.75
N ARG A 96 4.33 -7.54 8.43
CA ARG A 96 3.39 -6.77 7.58
C ARG A 96 3.44 -5.27 7.89
N LYS A 97 4.63 -4.76 8.16
CA LYS A 97 4.87 -3.34 8.42
C LYS A 97 4.70 -2.53 7.15
N TYR A 98 4.19 -1.31 7.30
CA TYR A 98 4.01 -0.37 6.21
C TYR A 98 4.21 1.05 6.71
N MET A 99 4.54 1.95 5.79
CA MET A 99 4.62 3.38 6.06
C MET A 99 3.26 4.05 5.85
N GLU A 100 2.70 4.67 6.89
CA GLU A 100 1.59 5.59 6.76
C GLU A 100 2.13 6.99 6.42
N ILE A 101 1.72 7.52 5.28
CA ILE A 101 2.12 8.83 4.76
C ILE A 101 0.96 9.79 4.98
N GLY A 102 1.10 10.61 6.03
CA GLY A 102 0.26 11.76 6.31
C GLY A 102 1.06 13.07 6.17
N LEU A 103 0.70 14.09 6.96
CA LEU A 103 1.62 15.19 7.26
C LEU A 103 2.81 14.74 8.11
N ASP A 104 2.63 13.63 8.84
CA ASP A 104 3.66 12.89 9.55
C ASP A 104 3.84 11.51 8.91
N PHE A 105 5.04 10.95 9.04
CA PHE A 105 5.39 9.61 8.59
C PHE A 105 5.39 8.67 9.79
N LYS A 106 4.59 7.60 9.72
CA LYS A 106 4.42 6.65 10.84
C LYS A 106 4.51 5.21 10.35
N VAL A 107 5.30 4.40 11.02
CA VAL A 107 5.31 2.95 10.77
C VAL A 107 4.13 2.31 11.48
N LYS A 108 3.32 1.55 10.74
CA LYS A 108 2.20 0.75 11.27
C LYS A 108 2.29 -0.68 10.76
N GLN A 109 1.45 -1.57 11.28
CA GLN A 109 1.45 -2.99 10.91
C GLN A 109 0.03 -3.55 10.76
N HIS A 110 -0.06 -4.71 10.11
CA HIS A 110 -1.29 -5.51 9.98
C HIS A 110 -2.49 -4.74 9.37
N ARG A 111 -2.22 -3.89 8.38
CA ARG A 111 -3.24 -3.10 7.70
C ARG A 111 -4.41 -3.97 7.23
N ARG A 112 -5.61 -3.67 7.72
CA ARG A 112 -6.88 -4.31 7.30
C ARG A 112 -6.79 -5.85 7.26
N LYS A 113 -6.02 -6.46 8.17
CA LYS A 113 -5.71 -7.89 8.17
C LYS A 113 -6.96 -8.76 8.00
N GLU A 114 -7.99 -8.51 8.81
CA GLU A 114 -9.24 -9.29 8.78
C GLU A 114 -10.01 -9.11 7.47
N PHE A 115 -10.10 -7.89 6.93
CA PHE A 115 -10.73 -7.66 5.63
C PHE A 115 -9.97 -8.34 4.49
N CYS A 116 -8.64 -8.27 4.50
CA CYS A 116 -7.82 -8.96 3.50
C CYS A 116 -7.98 -10.47 3.61
N LYS A 117 -8.06 -11.03 4.83
CA LYS A 117 -8.33 -12.46 5.06
C LYS A 117 -9.69 -12.86 4.50
N PHE A 118 -10.72 -12.08 4.78
CA PHE A 118 -12.06 -12.31 4.25
C PHE A 118 -12.07 -12.39 2.72
N TRP A 119 -11.54 -11.37 2.04
CA TRP A 119 -11.58 -11.30 0.57
C TRP A 119 -10.65 -12.30 -0.12
N ASN A 120 -9.46 -12.54 0.43
CA ASN A 120 -8.46 -13.38 -0.22
C ASN A 120 -8.66 -14.88 0.08
N ASP A 121 -9.15 -15.23 1.28
CA ASP A 121 -9.22 -16.62 1.73
C ASP A 121 -10.66 -17.07 1.97
N GLU A 122 -11.41 -16.39 2.83
CA GLU A 122 -12.67 -16.90 3.37
C GLU A 122 -13.78 -16.92 2.31
N LEU A 123 -13.98 -15.81 1.60
CA LEU A 123 -15.00 -15.69 0.57
C LEU A 123 -14.77 -16.70 -0.56
N SER A 124 -13.52 -16.80 -1.04
CA SER A 124 -13.19 -17.72 -2.12
C SER A 124 -13.38 -19.18 -1.72
N THR A 125 -13.05 -19.53 -0.47
CA THR A 125 -13.26 -20.88 0.07
C THR A 125 -14.74 -21.20 0.19
N PHE A 126 -15.51 -20.30 0.79
CA PHE A 126 -16.95 -20.45 0.92
C PHE A 126 -17.64 -20.66 -0.44
N VAL A 127 -17.30 -19.85 -1.45
CA VAL A 127 -17.89 -19.95 -2.79
C VAL A 127 -17.55 -21.29 -3.44
N ARG A 128 -16.30 -21.77 -3.32
CA ARG A 128 -15.89 -23.07 -3.86
C ARG A 128 -16.63 -24.23 -3.19
N ASP A 129 -16.70 -24.21 -1.86
CA ASP A 129 -17.37 -25.27 -1.09
C ASP A 129 -18.85 -25.35 -1.46
N LYS A 130 -19.49 -24.19 -1.66
CA LYS A 130 -20.89 -24.12 -2.12
C LYS A 130 -21.08 -24.68 -3.52
N VAL A 131 -20.22 -24.32 -4.48
CA VAL A 131 -20.31 -24.87 -5.84
C VAL A 131 -20.02 -26.37 -5.88
N ALA A 132 -19.11 -26.87 -5.03
CA ALA A 132 -18.82 -28.30 -4.95
C ALA A 132 -20.00 -29.12 -4.41
N GLN A 133 -20.79 -28.55 -3.50
CA GLN A 133 -21.95 -29.22 -2.89
C GLN A 133 -23.21 -29.12 -3.75
N GLU A 134 -23.49 -27.94 -4.29
CA GLU A 134 -24.80 -27.62 -4.90
C GLU A 134 -24.72 -27.49 -6.44
N GLY A 135 -23.51 -27.59 -7.00
CA GLY A 135 -23.25 -27.29 -8.41
C GLY A 135 -23.15 -25.79 -8.67
N ARG A 136 -22.66 -25.44 -9.87
CA ARG A 136 -22.54 -24.03 -10.28
C ARG A 136 -23.92 -23.47 -10.63
N PRO A 137 -24.35 -22.33 -10.05
CA PRO A 137 -25.61 -21.69 -10.43
C PRO A 137 -25.55 -21.18 -11.87
N ALA A 138 -26.61 -21.43 -12.64
CA ALA A 138 -26.72 -21.02 -14.05
C ALA A 138 -26.71 -19.49 -14.25
N ASN A 139 -27.13 -18.74 -13.23
CA ASN A 139 -27.18 -17.28 -13.20
C ASN A 139 -26.06 -16.64 -12.35
N ALA A 140 -24.96 -17.35 -12.12
CA ALA A 140 -23.80 -16.81 -11.42
C ALA A 140 -23.29 -15.54 -12.12
N CYS A 141 -23.00 -14.49 -11.33
CA CYS A 141 -22.45 -13.24 -11.88
C CYS A 141 -21.05 -13.45 -12.44
N LEU A 142 -20.72 -12.81 -13.57
CA LEU A 142 -19.38 -12.88 -14.15
C LEU A 142 -18.28 -12.38 -13.21
N SER A 143 -18.62 -11.49 -12.26
CA SER A 143 -17.66 -10.98 -11.26
C SER A 143 -17.24 -12.04 -10.24
N ILE A 144 -18.03 -13.10 -10.06
CA ILE A 144 -17.70 -14.20 -9.13
C ILE A 144 -17.00 -15.37 -9.80
N GLU A 145 -16.91 -15.36 -11.13
CA GLU A 145 -16.25 -16.39 -11.95
C GLU A 145 -14.82 -16.73 -11.49
N PRO A 146 -13.96 -15.74 -11.13
CA PRO A 146 -12.59 -16.04 -10.69
C PRO A 146 -12.53 -16.86 -9.40
N TYR A 147 -13.54 -16.79 -8.53
CA TYR A 147 -13.55 -17.51 -7.26
C TYR A 147 -13.85 -18.99 -7.42
N PHE A 148 -14.54 -19.39 -8.50
CA PHE A 148 -14.79 -20.80 -8.82
C PHE A 148 -13.51 -21.53 -9.24
N ASN A 149 -12.64 -20.83 -9.99
CA ASN A 149 -11.49 -21.43 -10.67
C ASN A 149 -10.13 -21.09 -10.01
N GLN A 150 -10.11 -20.38 -8.89
CA GLN A 150 -8.88 -20.14 -8.15
C GLN A 150 -8.38 -21.43 -7.49
N HIS A 151 -7.48 -22.13 -8.19
CA HIS A 151 -6.90 -23.40 -7.74
C HIS A 151 -5.88 -23.27 -6.60
N ARG A 152 -5.39 -22.06 -6.27
CA ARG A 152 -4.37 -21.86 -5.22
C ARG A 152 -4.51 -20.52 -4.50
N LYS A 153 -4.33 -20.54 -3.18
CA LYS A 153 -4.14 -19.34 -2.35
C LYS A 153 -3.02 -18.47 -2.93
N LEU A 154 -3.26 -17.16 -3.07
CA LEU A 154 -2.28 -16.17 -3.55
C LEU A 154 -0.99 -16.15 -2.71
N PHE A 155 -1.02 -16.64 -1.47
CA PHE A 155 0.15 -16.73 -0.59
C PHE A 155 1.22 -17.72 -1.07
N LYS A 156 0.93 -18.66 -1.98
CA LYS A 156 1.94 -19.58 -2.52
C LYS A 156 2.90 -18.94 -3.53
N PHE A 157 2.70 -17.67 -3.93
CA PHE A 157 3.63 -16.95 -4.81
C PHE A 157 4.84 -16.35 -4.09
N ILE A 158 4.81 -16.31 -2.76
CA ILE A 158 5.95 -15.97 -1.92
C ILE A 158 6.33 -17.26 -1.20
N ASN A 159 7.41 -17.90 -1.63
CA ASN A 159 8.05 -18.90 -0.78
C ASN A 159 8.46 -18.14 0.48
N ALA A 160 7.71 -18.33 1.56
CA ALA A 160 8.24 -18.09 2.89
C ALA A 160 9.49 -18.96 2.94
N THR A 161 10.65 -18.32 2.90
CA THR A 161 11.90 -18.96 3.29
C THR A 161 11.60 -19.55 4.66
N LYS A 162 11.57 -20.88 4.71
CA LYS A 162 11.47 -21.61 5.96
C LYS A 162 12.58 -21.08 6.84
N ASP A 163 12.21 -20.57 8.01
CA ASP A 163 13.11 -20.47 9.14
C ASP A 163 13.74 -21.87 9.31
N ASN A 164 15.01 -21.98 8.93
CA ASN A 164 15.88 -23.06 9.35
C ASN A 164 16.77 -22.49 10.45
N ASP A 165 16.14 -22.07 11.55
CA ASP A 165 16.80 -22.09 12.85
C ASP A 165 16.44 -23.43 13.49
N THR A 166 17.19 -24.47 13.11
CA THR A 166 17.30 -25.70 13.90
C THR A 166 18.56 -25.59 14.74
N GLU A 167 18.34 -25.64 16.06
CA GLU A 167 19.27 -26.02 17.12
C GLU A 167 20.30 -27.11 16.75
N THR A 168 21.44 -27.06 17.44
CA THR A 168 22.50 -28.09 17.67
C THR A 168 23.40 -28.43 16.47
N ASP A 169 24.74 -28.44 16.56
CA ASP A 169 25.67 -28.66 17.70
C ASP A 169 26.63 -27.50 18.02
#